data_AF-A0A314KPR8-F1
#
_entry.id   AF-A0A314KPR8-F1
#
_cell.length_a   1.000
_cell.length_b   1.000
_cell.length_c   1.000
_cell.angle_alpha   90.00
_cell.angle_beta   90.00
_cell.angle_gamma   90.00
#
_symmetry.space_group_name_H-M   'P 1'
#
loop_
_entity.id
_entity.type
_entity.pdbx_description
1 polymer ?
#
loop_
_entity_poly.entity_id
_entity_poly.type
_entity_poly.pdbx_seq_one_letter_code
_entity_poly.pdbx_strand_id
1 'polypeptide(L)'
;GNLCPRIRKLVEKVKEDSATSIPTWAGKFLFQVKTMYGEQFSVDLSGRTCSCRGWDLTGIPCSHAMSCIFHIRENPENFIHDCYKKTTQMRIYELVIAPMDGPDMWEPTDLPDVDPPNYEPKKSKLNKIRRKEPNEIEASKRK
;
A
#
# COMPACT_ATOMS: atom_id res chain seq x y z
N GLY A 1 -5.18 -12.78 -11.50
CA GLY A 1 -4.08 -11.93 -11.02
C GLY A 1 -3.73 -12.32 -9.61
N ASN A 2 -2.42 -12.33 -9.29
CA ASN A 2 -1.89 -12.80 -8.01
C ASN A 2 -1.98 -11.77 -6.88
N LEU A 3 -2.51 -10.57 -7.17
CA LEU A 3 -2.64 -9.46 -6.23
C LEU A 3 -4.06 -9.33 -5.66
N CYS A 4 -4.15 -8.87 -4.42
CA CYS A 4 -5.41 -8.52 -3.75
C CYS A 4 -6.15 -7.38 -4.48
N PRO A 5 -7.50 -7.31 -4.46
CA PRO A 5 -8.27 -6.37 -5.28
C PRO A 5 -7.90 -4.89 -5.09
N ARG A 6 -7.65 -4.46 -3.85
CA ARG A 6 -7.26 -3.08 -3.54
C ARG A 6 -5.89 -2.73 -4.12
N ILE A 7 -4.93 -3.64 -4.02
CA ILE A 7 -3.57 -3.43 -4.56
C ILE A 7 -3.60 -3.40 -6.08
N ARG A 8 -4.41 -4.26 -6.72
CA ARG A 8 -4.59 -4.22 -8.17
C ARG A 8 -5.08 -2.86 -8.64
N LYS A 9 -6.12 -2.30 -8.01
CA LYS A 9 -6.63 -0.95 -8.34
C LYS A 9 -5.54 0.13 -8.18
N LEU A 10 -4.74 0.05 -7.11
CA LEU A 10 -3.63 0.98 -6.90
C LEU A 10 -2.58 0.86 -8.02
N VAL A 11 -2.21 -0.37 -8.39
CA VAL A 11 -1.24 -0.63 -9.45
C VAL A 11 -1.72 -0.08 -10.79
N GLU A 12 -2.98 -0.32 -11.18
CA GLU A 12 -3.53 0.23 -12.43
C GLU A 12 -3.45 1.76 -12.46
N LYS A 13 -3.80 2.43 -11.36
CA LYS A 13 -3.63 3.88 -11.27
C LYS A 13 -2.17 4.32 -11.47
N VAL A 14 -1.22 3.63 -10.83
CA VAL A 14 0.20 3.97 -10.98
C VAL A 14 0.69 3.73 -12.41
N LYS A 15 0.14 2.73 -13.12
CA LYS A 15 0.42 2.53 -14.55
C LYS A 15 -0.02 3.73 -15.38
N GLU A 16 -1.22 4.25 -15.13
CA GLU A 16 -1.70 5.48 -15.80
C GLU A 16 -0.79 6.67 -15.49
N ASP A 17 -0.45 6.88 -14.22
CA ASP A 17 0.40 7.99 -13.77
C ASP A 17 1.83 7.89 -14.35
N SER A 18 2.31 6.68 -14.67
CA SER A 18 3.64 6.45 -15.24
C SER A 18 3.86 7.08 -16.62
N ALA A 19 2.78 7.39 -17.35
CA ALA A 19 2.85 8.06 -18.65
C ALA A 19 3.47 9.48 -18.56
N THR A 20 3.48 10.08 -17.36
CA THR A 20 4.09 11.39 -17.11
C THR A 20 5.61 11.33 -16.87
N SER A 21 6.21 10.15 -16.97
CA SER A 21 7.61 9.89 -16.65
C SER A 21 8.35 9.38 -17.88
N ILE A 22 9.50 9.99 -18.18
CA ILE A 22 10.36 9.61 -19.30
C ILE A 22 11.66 9.00 -18.73
N PRO A 23 11.83 7.67 -18.81
CA PRO A 23 13.02 6.99 -18.34
C PRO A 23 14.17 7.03 -19.36
N THR A 24 15.35 7.41 -18.89
CA THR A 24 16.63 7.33 -19.59
C THR A 24 17.48 6.23 -18.94
N TRP A 25 17.92 5.25 -19.73
CA TRP A 25 18.75 4.15 -19.23
C TRP A 25 20.17 4.63 -18.91
N ALA A 26 20.64 4.31 -17.69
CA ALA A 26 21.97 4.67 -17.20
C ALA A 26 22.93 3.46 -17.12
N GLY A 27 22.51 2.29 -17.60
CA GLY A 27 23.26 1.03 -17.53
C GLY A 27 22.69 0.05 -16.52
N LYS A 28 22.80 -1.26 -16.81
CA LYS A 28 22.24 -2.35 -15.99
C LYS A 28 20.74 -2.12 -15.71
N PHE A 29 20.34 -2.14 -14.44
CA PHE A 29 18.98 -1.89 -13.96
C PHE A 29 18.79 -0.46 -13.40
N LEU A 30 19.69 0.45 -13.74
CA LEU A 30 19.68 1.84 -13.27
C LEU A 30 19.10 2.78 -14.33
N PHE A 31 18.23 3.68 -13.89
CA PHE A 31 17.55 4.65 -14.74
C PHE A 31 17.54 6.03 -14.10
N GLN A 32 17.63 7.03 -14.96
CA GLN A 32 17.34 8.43 -14.64
C GLN A 32 15.99 8.77 -15.26
N VAL A 33 15.00 9.13 -14.44
CA VAL A 33 13.64 9.43 -14.89
C VAL A 33 13.41 10.91 -14.80
N LYS A 34 12.96 11.52 -15.91
CA LYS A 34 12.51 12.91 -15.95
C LYS A 34 10.99 12.96 -15.96
N THR A 35 10.38 13.74 -15.07
CA THR A 35 8.93 13.96 -15.08
C THR A 35 8.57 15.06 -16.07
N MET A 36 7.33 15.08 -16.55
CA MET A 36 6.82 16.18 -17.38
C MET A 36 6.89 17.55 -16.68
N TYR A 37 6.96 17.57 -15.34
CA TYR A 37 7.08 18.79 -14.53
C TYR A 37 8.52 19.28 -14.35
N GLY A 38 9.50 18.58 -14.92
CA GLY A 38 10.91 18.97 -14.91
C GLY A 38 11.72 18.39 -13.74
N GLU A 39 11.11 17.65 -12.84
CA GLU A 39 11.81 16.93 -11.77
C GLU A 39 12.56 15.71 -12.31
N GLN A 40 13.54 15.24 -11.53
CA GLN A 40 14.37 14.12 -11.91
C GLN A 40 14.60 13.17 -10.74
N PHE A 41 14.48 11.87 -11.01
CA PHE A 41 14.60 10.81 -10.03
C PHE A 41 15.53 9.71 -10.53
N SER A 42 16.29 9.11 -9.62
CA SER A 42 17.04 7.88 -9.90
C SER A 42 16.21 6.67 -9.50
N VAL A 43 16.20 5.65 -10.35
CA VAL A 43 15.50 4.38 -10.11
C VAL A 43 16.51 3.24 -10.23
N ASP A 44 16.50 2.34 -9.26
CA ASP A 44 17.21 1.06 -9.32
C ASP A 44 16.18 -0.08 -9.30
N LEU A 45 15.98 -0.73 -10.45
CA LEU A 45 15.03 -1.84 -10.56
C LEU A 45 15.52 -3.11 -9.85
N SER A 46 16.84 -3.30 -9.71
CA SER A 46 17.41 -4.46 -9.01
C SER A 46 17.27 -4.28 -7.50
N GLY A 47 17.60 -3.08 -7.00
CA GLY A 47 17.41 -2.70 -5.60
C GLY A 47 15.95 -2.49 -5.22
N ARG A 48 15.04 -2.37 -6.20
CA ARG A 48 13.63 -2.03 -6.01
C ARG A 48 13.45 -0.69 -5.27
N THR A 49 14.27 0.30 -5.63
CA THR A 49 14.31 1.61 -4.97
C THR A 49 14.08 2.75 -5.95
N CYS A 50 13.59 3.87 -5.44
CA CYS A 50 13.49 5.11 -6.21
C CYS A 50 13.80 6.30 -5.31
N SER A 51 14.51 7.32 -5.82
CA SER A 51 14.82 8.51 -5.01
C SER A 51 13.58 9.30 -4.55
N CYS A 52 12.41 9.07 -5.15
CA CYS A 52 11.14 9.60 -4.65
C CYS A 52 10.61 8.88 -3.39
N ARG A 53 11.28 7.80 -2.95
CA ARG A 53 10.98 6.93 -1.79
C ARG A 53 9.64 6.20 -1.80
N GLY A 54 8.80 6.43 -2.82
CA GLY A 54 7.49 5.80 -2.92
C GLY A 54 7.58 4.28 -2.97
N TRP A 55 8.56 3.75 -3.71
CA TRP A 55 8.76 2.30 -3.78
C TRP A 55 9.34 1.75 -2.47
N ASP A 56 10.34 2.43 -1.91
CA ASP A 56 10.99 2.04 -0.65
C ASP A 56 10.01 1.94 0.52
N LEU A 57 9.04 2.87 0.57
CA LEU A 57 8.06 2.92 1.66
C LEU A 57 6.90 1.94 1.48
N THR A 58 6.50 1.66 0.24
CA THR A 58 5.28 0.89 -0.03
C THR A 58 5.54 -0.51 -0.54
N GLY A 59 6.75 -0.83 -1.02
CA GLY A 59 7.04 -2.08 -1.72
C GLY A 59 6.31 -2.21 -3.08
N ILE A 60 5.65 -1.16 -3.55
CA ILE A 60 4.94 -1.09 -4.83
C ILE A 60 5.70 -0.09 -5.72
N PRO A 61 6.04 -0.45 -6.98
CA PRO A 61 6.70 0.49 -7.88
C PRO A 61 5.92 1.80 -7.96
N CYS A 62 6.59 2.93 -7.75
CA CYS A 62 6.03 4.26 -7.98
C CYS A 62 5.88 4.53 -9.49
N SER A 63 5.26 5.65 -9.89
CA SER A 63 5.10 6.02 -11.32
C SER A 63 6.43 6.06 -12.08
N HIS A 64 7.50 6.57 -11.44
CA HIS A 64 8.84 6.59 -12.02
C HIS A 64 9.38 5.18 -12.28
N ALA A 65 9.31 4.31 -11.28
CA ALA A 65 9.76 2.93 -11.39
C ALA A 65 8.92 2.14 -12.40
N MET A 66 7.61 2.36 -12.40
CA MET A 66 6.67 1.76 -13.35
C MET A 66 7.04 2.10 -14.80
N SER A 67 7.40 3.36 -15.07
CA SER A 67 7.87 3.76 -16.41
C SER A 67 9.15 3.02 -16.84
N CYS A 68 10.08 2.78 -15.91
CA CYS A 68 11.31 2.04 -16.17
C CYS A 68 11.04 0.55 -16.43
N ILE A 69 10.12 -0.06 -15.66
CA ILE A 69 9.71 -1.46 -15.85
C ILE A 69 9.09 -1.64 -17.24
N PHE A 70 8.23 -0.70 -17.65
CA PHE A 70 7.66 -0.71 -19.00
C PHE A 70 8.71 -0.47 -20.08
N HIS A 71 9.71 0.39 -19.85
CA HIS A 71 10.82 0.58 -20.77
C HIS A 71 11.54 -0.74 -21.07
N ILE A 72 11.79 -1.57 -20.06
CA ILE A 72 12.44 -2.89 -20.23
C ILE A 72 11.46 -4.01 -20.63
N ARG A 73 10.18 -3.70 -20.88
CA ARG A 73 9.13 -4.64 -21.28
C ARG A 73 8.88 -5.79 -20.29
N GLU A 74 9.10 -5.52 -19.01
CA GLU A 74 8.84 -6.49 -17.95
C GLU A 74 7.44 -6.34 -17.34
N ASN A 75 6.99 -7.37 -16.63
CA ASN A 75 5.70 -7.33 -15.93
C ASN A 75 5.85 -6.60 -14.57
N PRO A 76 5.12 -5.50 -14.32
CA PRO A 76 5.15 -4.81 -13.03
C PRO A 76 4.80 -5.66 -11.81
N GLU A 77 3.95 -6.69 -11.98
CA GLU A 77 3.57 -7.57 -10.87
C GLU A 77 4.79 -8.33 -10.28
N ASN A 78 5.85 -8.51 -11.06
CA ASN A 78 7.09 -9.17 -10.61
C ASN A 78 7.92 -8.30 -9.64
N PHE A 79 7.71 -6.98 -9.69
CA PHE A 79 8.45 -5.98 -8.92
C PHE A 79 7.73 -5.56 -7.63
N ILE A 80 6.48 -5.95 -7.47
CA ILE A 80 5.70 -5.72 -6.24
C ILE A 80 6.15 -6.67 -5.15
N HIS A 81 6.20 -6.17 -3.92
CA HIS A 81 6.57 -6.94 -2.73
C HIS A 81 5.59 -8.11 -2.47
N ASP A 82 6.13 -9.25 -2.03
CA ASP A 82 5.37 -10.49 -1.86
C ASP A 82 4.26 -10.39 -0.81
N CYS A 83 4.34 -9.45 0.13
CA CYS A 83 3.29 -9.22 1.14
C CYS A 83 1.92 -8.86 0.53
N TYR A 84 1.88 -8.38 -0.71
CA TYR A 84 0.65 -8.04 -1.43
C TYR A 84 0.10 -9.17 -2.31
N LYS A 85 0.80 -10.31 -2.37
CA LYS A 85 0.36 -11.48 -3.13
C LYS A 85 -0.68 -12.26 -2.34
N LYS A 86 -1.67 -12.80 -3.07
CA LYS A 86 -2.74 -13.65 -2.52
C LYS A 86 -2.16 -14.87 -1.79
N THR A 87 -1.05 -15.43 -2.28
CA THR A 87 -0.35 -16.55 -1.64
C THR A 87 0.08 -16.21 -0.22
N THR A 88 0.67 -15.03 -0.01
CA THR A 88 1.10 -14.56 1.32
C THR A 88 -0.11 -14.33 2.22
N GLN A 89 -1.18 -13.73 1.69
CA GLN A 89 -2.42 -13.57 2.46
C GLN A 89 -2.99 -14.93 2.91
N MET A 90 -3.08 -15.91 2.02
CA MET A 90 -3.58 -17.25 2.37
C MET A 90 -2.69 -17.90 3.44
N ARG A 91 -1.36 -17.78 3.31
CA ARG A 91 -0.41 -18.33 4.29
C ARG A 91 -0.54 -17.69 5.67
N ILE A 92 -0.80 -16.38 5.76
CA ILE A 92 -0.99 -15.68 7.05
C ILE A 92 -2.24 -16.21 7.78
N TYR A 93 -3.31 -16.50 7.03
CA TYR A 93 -4.59 -16.95 7.58
C TYR A 93 -4.80 -18.47 7.47
N GLU A 94 -3.75 -19.22 7.13
CA GLU A 94 -3.80 -20.67 7.02
C GLU A 94 -3.93 -21.33 8.39
N LEU A 95 -3.34 -20.72 9.41
CA LEU A 95 -3.38 -21.22 10.78
C LEU A 95 -4.70 -20.90 11.46
N VAL A 96 -5.20 -21.88 12.21
CA VAL A 96 -6.37 -21.72 13.07
C VAL A 96 -5.98 -20.93 14.30
N ILE A 97 -6.75 -19.88 14.62
CA ILE A 97 -6.66 -19.25 15.94
C ILE A 97 -7.27 -20.25 16.92
N ALA A 98 -6.43 -20.82 17.78
CA ALA A 98 -6.89 -21.75 18.80
C ALA A 98 -7.92 -21.07 19.71
N PRO A 99 -8.97 -21.79 20.14
CA PRO A 99 -9.87 -21.27 21.16
C PRO A 99 -9.05 -20.91 22.41
N MET A 100 -9.38 -19.78 23.00
CA MET A 100 -8.80 -19.32 24.26
C MET A 100 -9.88 -19.46 25.33
N ASP A 101 -9.47 -19.90 26.52
CA ASP A 101 -10.38 -19.99 27.65
C ASP A 101 -10.91 -18.60 28.04
N GLY A 102 -12.00 -18.58 28.80
CA GLY A 102 -12.59 -17.33 29.29
C GLY A 102 -11.68 -16.62 30.30
N PRO A 103 -11.89 -15.32 30.56
CA PRO A 103 -11.11 -14.56 31.54
C PRO A 103 -11.06 -15.16 32.94
N ASP A 104 -12.09 -15.94 33.30
CA ASP A 104 -12.23 -16.69 34.55
C ASP A 104 -11.21 -17.84 34.69
N MET A 105 -10.66 -18.33 33.58
CA MET A 105 -9.70 -19.43 33.53
C MET A 105 -8.27 -18.96 33.23
N TRP A 106 -8.04 -17.66 33.05
CA TRP A 106 -6.72 -17.11 32.77
C TRP A 106 -5.82 -17.17 34.01
N GLU A 107 -4.53 -17.45 33.81
CA GLU A 107 -3.57 -17.43 34.91
C GLU A 107 -3.42 -15.99 35.46
N PRO A 108 -3.54 -15.79 36.78
CA PRO A 108 -3.30 -14.49 37.39
C PRO A 108 -1.86 -14.04 37.14
N THR A 109 -1.69 -12.77 36.74
CA THR A 109 -0.37 -12.17 36.55
C THR A 109 -0.05 -11.23 37.71
N ASP A 110 1.20 -11.22 38.17
CA ASP A 110 1.70 -10.24 39.16
C ASP A 110 1.91 -8.82 38.58
N LEU A 111 1.56 -8.63 37.31
CA LEU A 111 1.63 -7.34 36.64
C LEU A 111 0.47 -6.45 37.11
N PRO A 112 0.69 -5.14 37.26
CA PRO A 112 -0.38 -4.21 37.55
C PRO A 112 -1.42 -4.21 36.42
N ASP A 113 -2.67 -3.97 36.80
CA ASP A 113 -3.75 -3.80 35.84
C ASP A 113 -3.41 -2.70 34.83
N VAL A 114 -3.70 -2.97 33.56
CA VAL A 114 -3.52 -1.99 32.49
C VAL A 114 -4.64 -0.97 32.57
N ASP A 115 -4.31 0.22 33.05
CA ASP A 115 -5.24 1.35 33.02
C ASP A 115 -5.64 1.66 31.57
N PRO A 116 -6.92 2.03 31.33
CA PRO A 116 -7.32 2.50 30.02
C PRO A 116 -6.44 3.70 29.62
N PRO A 117 -6.03 3.81 28.34
CA PRO A 117 -5.25 4.95 27.89
C PRO A 117 -6.03 6.23 28.20
N ASN A 118 -5.32 7.24 28.71
CA ASN A 118 -5.93 8.54 28.99
C ASN A 118 -6.50 9.12 27.69
N TYR A 119 -7.80 9.00 27.52
CA TYR A 119 -8.50 9.42 26.33
C TYR A 119 -8.86 10.89 26.47
N GLU A 120 -8.09 11.76 25.82
CA GLU A 120 -8.52 13.13 25.58
C GLU A 120 -9.46 13.16 24.37
N PRO A 121 -10.75 13.52 24.54
CA PRO A 121 -11.65 13.67 23.41
C PRO A 121 -11.09 14.73 22.47
N LYS A 122 -10.63 14.30 21.30
CA LYS A 122 -10.24 15.22 20.23
C LYS A 122 -11.46 16.06 19.89
N LYS A 123 -11.34 17.40 19.98
CA LYS A 123 -12.34 18.32 19.41
C LYS A 123 -12.65 17.83 18.00
N SER A 124 -13.91 17.48 17.75
CA SER A 124 -14.29 16.87 16.47
C SER A 124 -13.82 17.77 15.33
N LYS A 125 -13.05 17.22 14.40
CA LYS A 125 -12.85 17.92 13.13
C LYS A 125 -14.22 17.94 12.47
N LEU A 126 -14.76 19.14 12.23
CA LEU A 126 -15.94 19.41 11.41
C LEU A 126 -16.15 18.29 10.41
N ASN A 127 -17.30 17.62 10.50
CA ASN A 127 -17.67 16.43 9.73
C ASN A 127 -17.23 16.57 8.27
N LYS A 128 -16.09 15.96 7.91
CA LYS A 128 -15.71 15.83 6.51
C LYS A 128 -16.67 14.81 5.92
N ILE A 129 -17.58 15.28 5.07
CA ILE A 129 -18.50 14.43 4.32
C ILE A 129 -17.65 13.35 3.65
N ARG A 130 -17.93 12.08 4.00
CA ARG A 130 -17.29 10.92 3.39
C ARG A 130 -17.52 10.96 1.88
N ARG A 131 -16.45 10.80 1.09
CA ARG A 131 -16.56 10.65 -0.36
C ARG A 131 -17.28 9.33 -0.65
N LYS A 132 -18.49 9.40 -1.22
CA LYS A 132 -19.27 8.23 -1.61
C LYS A 132 -18.69 7.61 -2.88
N GLU A 133 -18.73 6.28 -2.96
CA GLU A 133 -18.42 5.55 -4.20
C GLU A 133 -19.58 5.69 -5.21
N PRO A 134 -19.35 5.56 -6.53
CA PRO A 134 -20.38 5.82 -7.55
C PRO A 134 -21.64 4.95 -7.44
N ASN A 135 -21.53 3.81 -6.75
CA ASN A 135 -22.61 2.83 -6.56
C ASN A 135 -23.27 2.90 -5.17
N GLU A 136 -22.96 3.92 -4.36
CA GLU A 136 -23.51 4.03 -3.02
C GLU A 136 -24.88 4.74 -3.03
N ILE A 137 -25.93 4.03 -2.59
CA ILE A 137 -27.30 4.55 -2.51
C ILE A 137 -27.35 5.68 -1.48
N GLU A 138 -27.94 6.82 -1.85
CA GLU A 138 -28.12 7.92 -0.90
C GLU A 138 -29.05 7.51 0.23
N ALA A 139 -28.53 7.50 1.47
CA ALA A 139 -29.35 7.31 2.65
C ALA A 139 -30.41 8.42 2.73
N SER A 140 -31.67 8.03 2.86
CA SER A 140 -32.77 9.01 2.97
C SER A 140 -32.59 9.84 4.25
N LYS A 141 -32.75 11.16 4.12
CA LYS A 141 -32.79 12.04 5.27
C LYS A 141 -34.08 11.77 6.02
N ARG A 142 -34.01 11.18 7.22
CA ARG A 142 -35.15 11.12 8.14
C ARG A 142 -35.55 12.57 8.47
N LYS A 143 -36.83 12.90 8.26
CA LYS A 143 -37.44 14.20 8.57
C LYS A 143 -37.50 14.43 10.08
#